data_AF-A0A2X0QWG4-F1
#
_entry.id   AF-A0A2X0QWG4-F1
#
_cell.length_a   1.000
_cell.length_b   1.000
_cell.length_c   1.000
_cell.angle_alpha   90.00
_cell.angle_beta   90.00
_cell.angle_gamma   90.00
#
_symmetry.space_group_name_H-M   'P 1'
#
loop_
_entity.id
_entity.type
_entity.pdbx_description
1 polymer ?
#
loop_
_entity_poly.entity_id
_entity_poly.type
_entity_poly.pdbx_seq_one_letter_code
_entity_poly.pdbx_strand_id
1 'polypeptide(L)'
;MKHTLAIVLGTQTSWAVHTRKDGIISGTVDFPLRAEDHAAIRWIAFRDWLSSLLNTHNIHDVFVEMTTPSGTDAAKVYGAFHALLEIACYTHGCVMTEVEAGTPGNFPTDGTQENAPGSRVIALLHYGLSLNKADQQDT
;
A
#
# COMPACT_ATOMS: atom_id res chain seq x y z
N MET A 1 -18.54 -1.07 -7.87
CA MET A 1 -17.23 -0.40 -7.68
C MET A 1 -16.89 -0.37 -6.22
N LYS A 2 -15.94 -1.24 -5.88
CA LYS A 2 -15.31 -1.36 -4.59
C LYS A 2 -14.40 -0.15 -4.32
N HIS A 3 -14.18 0.18 -3.05
CA HIS A 3 -13.18 1.18 -2.68
C HIS A 3 -11.82 0.49 -2.56
N THR A 4 -10.82 1.08 -3.18
CA THR A 4 -9.53 0.42 -3.40
C THR A 4 -8.42 1.23 -2.76
N LEU A 5 -7.53 0.55 -2.04
CA LEU A 5 -6.27 1.07 -1.54
C LEU A 5 -5.12 0.46 -2.36
N ALA A 6 -4.19 1.29 -2.79
CA ALA A 6 -2.86 0.88 -3.22
C ALA A 6 -1.85 1.33 -2.17
N ILE A 7 -0.87 0.47 -1.85
CA ILE A 7 0.13 0.76 -0.83
C ILE A 7 1.50 0.21 -1.26
N VAL A 8 2.54 1.02 -1.05
CA VAL A 8 3.94 0.59 -1.23
C VAL A 8 4.63 0.72 0.13
N LEU A 9 5.06 -0.42 0.67
CA LEU A 9 5.66 -0.50 2.00
C LEU A 9 7.14 -0.09 1.98
N GLY A 10 7.55 0.62 3.01
CA GLY A 10 8.94 1.03 3.18
C GLY A 10 9.14 1.90 4.42
N THR A 11 10.37 2.38 4.61
CA THR A 11 10.68 3.40 5.63
C THR A 11 9.83 4.66 5.45
N GLN A 12 9.57 5.02 4.20
CA GLN A 12 8.50 5.90 3.78
C GLN A 12 7.45 5.06 3.05
N THR A 13 6.26 4.97 3.62
CA THR A 13 5.13 4.23 3.03
C THR A 13 4.32 5.18 2.17
N SER A 14 4.10 4.86 0.89
CA SER A 14 3.20 5.61 0.03
C SER A 14 1.88 4.88 -0.13
N TRP A 15 0.79 5.64 -0.25
CA TRP A 15 -0.56 5.10 -0.33
C TRP A 15 -1.43 5.93 -1.26
N ALA A 16 -2.40 5.28 -1.90
CA ALA A 16 -3.42 5.94 -2.68
C ALA A 16 -4.76 5.21 -2.52
N VAL A 17 -5.82 5.96 -2.29
CA VAL A 17 -7.18 5.44 -2.14
C VAL A 17 -8.04 5.97 -3.28
N HIS A 18 -8.87 5.10 -3.83
CA HIS A 18 -9.96 5.47 -4.71
C HIS A 18 -11.31 5.14 -4.04
N THR A 19 -12.14 6.17 -3.84
CA THR A 19 -13.54 6.01 -3.41
C THR A 19 -14.48 6.56 -4.47
N ARG A 20 -15.74 6.10 -4.46
CA ARG A 20 -16.78 6.66 -5.36
C ARG A 20 -17.06 8.14 -5.10
N LYS A 21 -16.84 8.60 -3.86
CA LYS A 21 -17.23 9.93 -3.40
C LYS A 21 -16.13 10.96 -3.62
N ASP A 22 -14.90 10.59 -3.31
CA ASP A 22 -13.78 11.52 -3.20
C ASP A 22 -12.78 11.39 -4.36
N GLY A 23 -13.00 10.44 -5.27
CA GLY A 23 -12.07 10.15 -6.36
C GLY A 23 -10.78 9.54 -5.82
N ILE A 24 -9.64 9.94 -6.39
CA ILE A 24 -8.32 9.49 -5.94
C ILE A 24 -7.73 10.49 -4.94
N ILE A 25 -7.34 10.00 -3.77
CA ILE A 25 -6.53 10.70 -2.78
C ILE A 25 -5.26 9.90 -2.54
N SER A 26 -4.13 10.56 -2.28
CA SER A 26 -2.85 9.88 -2.07
C SER A 26 -1.94 10.65 -1.13
N GLY A 27 -0.92 9.98 -0.62
CA GLY A 27 0.09 10.59 0.21
C GLY A 27 1.23 9.65 0.57
N THR A 28 2.14 10.15 1.38
CA THR A 28 3.19 9.38 2.04
C THR A 28 3.06 9.51 3.55
N VAL A 29 3.51 8.50 4.28
CA VAL A 29 3.59 8.49 5.73
C VAL A 29 4.91 7.86 6.16
N ASP A 30 5.54 8.48 7.13
CA ASP A 30 6.77 7.99 7.75
C ASP A 30 6.47 7.56 9.19
N PHE A 31 7.23 6.58 9.69
CA PHE A 31 7.12 6.09 11.07
C PHE A 31 8.49 6.18 11.76
N PRO A 32 8.99 7.39 12.04
CA PRO A 32 10.34 7.57 12.57
C PRO A 32 10.49 6.98 13.98
N LEU A 33 11.68 6.48 14.27
CA LEU A 33 12.11 6.06 15.60
C LEU A 33 13.30 6.93 16.05
N ARG A 34 13.35 7.25 17.33
CA ARG A 34 14.53 7.82 18.00
C ARG A 34 15.51 6.72 18.37
N ALA A 35 16.74 7.09 18.73
CA ALA A 35 17.79 6.11 19.04
C ALA A 35 17.43 5.26 20.28
N GLU A 36 16.69 5.84 21.21
CA GLU A 36 16.21 5.22 22.44
C GLU A 36 14.89 4.45 22.28
N ASP A 37 14.23 4.55 21.12
CA ASP A 37 12.92 3.96 20.92
C ASP A 37 12.99 2.44 20.69
N HIS A 38 12.03 1.72 21.25
CA HIS A 38 11.83 0.32 20.92
C HIS A 38 11.16 0.19 19.54
N ALA A 39 11.61 -0.77 18.72
CA ALA A 39 11.11 -0.95 17.35
C ALA A 39 9.58 -1.12 17.26
N ALA A 40 8.96 -1.66 18.32
CA ALA A 40 7.51 -1.85 18.43
C ALA A 40 6.69 -0.55 18.30
N ILE A 41 7.25 0.60 18.67
CA ILE A 41 6.57 1.90 18.58
C ILE A 41 6.13 2.18 17.14
N ARG A 42 7.02 1.93 16.17
CA ARG A 42 6.74 2.09 14.74
C ARG A 42 5.68 1.10 14.24
N TRP A 43 5.68 -0.13 14.75
CA TRP A 43 4.69 -1.14 14.35
C TRP A 43 3.29 -0.79 14.84
N ILE A 44 3.17 -0.28 16.07
CA ILE A 44 1.91 0.22 16.64
C ILE A 44 1.41 1.42 15.81
N ALA A 45 2.28 2.38 15.51
CA ALA A 45 1.93 3.54 14.70
C ALA A 45 1.43 3.14 13.31
N PHE A 46 2.10 2.19 12.63
CA PHE A 46 1.65 1.67 11.34
C PHE A 46 0.28 0.99 11.43
N ARG A 47 0.09 0.09 12.42
CA ARG A 47 -1.18 -0.61 12.64
C ARG A 47 -2.34 0.37 12.84
N ASP A 48 -2.15 1.37 13.70
CA ASP A 48 -3.20 2.32 14.07
C ASP A 48 -3.54 3.24 12.88
N TRP A 49 -2.51 3.73 12.18
CA TRP A 49 -2.68 4.49 10.94
C TRP A 49 -3.42 3.69 9.87
N LEU A 50 -2.99 2.45 9.60
CA LEU A 50 -3.59 1.61 8.58
C LEU A 50 -5.06 1.30 8.91
N SER A 51 -5.35 0.92 10.15
CA SER A 51 -6.72 0.66 10.59
C SER A 51 -7.61 1.90 10.45
N SER A 52 -7.09 3.08 10.80
CA SER A 52 -7.80 4.34 10.59
C SER A 52 -8.07 4.58 9.10
N LEU A 53 -7.10 4.34 8.23
CA LEU A 53 -7.22 4.53 6.78
C LEU A 53 -8.28 3.61 6.18
N LEU A 54 -8.24 2.31 6.51
CA LEU A 54 -9.21 1.31 6.02
C LEU A 54 -10.64 1.67 6.44
N ASN A 55 -10.84 2.06 7.70
CA ASN A 55 -12.15 2.41 8.24
C ASN A 55 -12.68 3.74 7.67
N THR A 56 -11.84 4.76 7.61
CA THR A 56 -12.24 6.11 7.14
C THR A 56 -12.74 6.07 5.70
N HIS A 57 -12.11 5.24 4.86
CA HIS A 57 -12.45 5.14 3.45
C HIS A 57 -13.31 3.93 3.09
N ASN A 58 -13.68 3.10 4.07
CA ASN A 58 -14.43 1.86 3.88
C ASN A 58 -13.83 1.00 2.75
N ILE A 59 -12.56 0.65 2.90
CA ILE A 59 -11.76 -0.05 1.87
C ILE A 59 -12.23 -1.51 1.73
N HIS A 60 -12.28 -2.00 0.49
CA HIS A 60 -12.71 -3.36 0.16
C HIS A 60 -11.59 -4.16 -0.52
N ASP A 61 -10.78 -3.54 -1.37
CA ASP A 61 -9.61 -4.19 -1.98
C ASP A 61 -8.35 -3.41 -1.67
N VAL A 62 -7.26 -4.14 -1.44
CA VAL A 62 -5.94 -3.61 -1.15
C VAL A 62 -4.94 -4.22 -2.12
N PHE A 63 -4.21 -3.38 -2.84
CA PHE A 63 -3.10 -3.77 -3.70
C PHE A 63 -1.80 -3.33 -3.05
N VAL A 64 -0.88 -4.27 -2.84
CA VAL A 64 0.43 -3.99 -2.25
C VAL A 64 1.53 -4.33 -3.25
N GLU A 65 2.49 -3.42 -3.42
CA GLU A 65 3.66 -3.71 -4.26
C GLU A 65 4.69 -4.53 -3.49
N MET A 66 5.02 -5.72 -4.00
CA MET A 66 6.09 -6.54 -3.47
C MET A 66 7.43 -5.86 -3.75
N THR A 67 8.18 -5.63 -2.68
CA THR A 67 9.50 -5.01 -2.74
C THR A 67 10.52 -5.93 -2.10
N THR A 68 11.70 -6.07 -2.71
CA THR A 68 12.83 -6.78 -2.10
C THR A 68 13.64 -5.79 -1.24
N PRO A 69 13.55 -5.85 0.10
CA PRO A 69 14.25 -4.91 0.95
C PRO A 69 15.77 -5.14 0.91
N SER A 70 16.56 -4.06 0.85
CA SER A 70 18.02 -4.11 0.94
C SER A 70 18.50 -3.87 2.37
N GLY A 71 19.08 -4.90 2.99
CA GLY A 71 19.64 -4.83 4.34
C GLY A 71 18.66 -5.21 5.46
N THR A 72 19.22 -5.47 6.65
CA THR A 72 18.49 -6.09 7.77
C THR A 72 17.38 -5.20 8.35
N ASP A 73 17.61 -3.88 8.48
CA ASP A 73 16.58 -2.98 9.04
C ASP A 73 15.41 -2.83 8.07
N ALA A 74 15.68 -2.61 6.78
CA ALA A 74 14.65 -2.55 5.75
C ALA A 74 13.82 -3.85 5.70
N ALA A 75 14.48 -5.01 5.84
CA ALA A 75 13.78 -6.30 5.87
C ALA A 75 12.87 -6.47 7.08
N LYS A 76 13.31 -6.01 8.27
CA LYS A 76 12.48 -6.01 9.48
C LYS A 76 11.27 -5.10 9.35
N VAL A 77 11.45 -3.91 8.79
CA VAL A 77 10.36 -2.95 8.56
C VAL A 77 9.35 -3.53 7.57
N TYR A 78 9.82 -3.98 6.41
CA TYR A 78 8.96 -4.56 5.39
C TYR A 78 8.16 -5.74 5.94
N GLY A 79 8.83 -6.72 6.56
CA GLY A 79 8.16 -7.91 7.10
C GLY A 79 7.13 -7.59 8.19
N ALA A 80 7.45 -6.66 9.10
CA ALA A 80 6.51 -6.25 10.14
C ALA A 80 5.28 -5.51 9.58
N PHE A 81 5.50 -4.60 8.63
CA PHE A 81 4.41 -3.85 8.00
C PHE A 81 3.55 -4.75 7.12
N HIS A 82 4.15 -5.68 6.38
CA HIS A 82 3.43 -6.64 5.56
C HIS A 82 2.53 -7.54 6.40
N ALA A 83 3.06 -8.11 7.49
CA ALA A 83 2.27 -8.92 8.40
C ALA A 83 1.10 -8.14 9.03
N LEU A 84 1.33 -6.88 9.42
CA LEU A 84 0.27 -6.01 9.93
C LEU A 84 -0.76 -5.66 8.87
N LEU A 85 -0.35 -5.49 7.61
CA LEU A 85 -1.24 -5.26 6.48
C LEU A 85 -2.13 -6.47 6.22
N GLU A 86 -1.58 -7.68 6.17
CA GLU A 86 -2.34 -8.92 6.05
C GLU A 86 -3.38 -9.07 7.16
N ILE A 87 -2.96 -8.87 8.42
CA ILE A 87 -3.85 -8.94 9.57
C ILE A 87 -4.96 -7.89 9.47
N ALA A 88 -4.64 -6.66 9.09
CA ALA A 88 -5.62 -5.59 8.94
C ALA A 88 -6.62 -5.90 7.82
N CYS A 89 -6.16 -6.34 6.65
CA CYS A 89 -7.02 -6.75 5.54
C CYS A 89 -7.96 -7.88 5.97
N TYR A 90 -7.43 -8.94 6.60
CA TYR A 90 -8.24 -10.07 7.06
C TYR A 90 -9.30 -9.66 8.08
N THR A 91 -8.92 -8.84 9.07
CA THR A 91 -9.84 -8.40 10.15
C THR A 91 -10.90 -7.41 9.67
N HIS A 92 -10.63 -6.62 8.63
CA HIS A 92 -11.59 -5.68 8.03
C HIS A 92 -12.38 -6.29 6.86
N GLY A 93 -12.11 -7.55 6.50
CA GLY A 93 -12.76 -8.22 5.36
C GLY A 93 -12.34 -7.67 4.00
N CYS A 94 -11.16 -7.06 3.90
CA CYS A 94 -10.59 -6.59 2.65
C CYS A 94 -9.90 -7.73 1.89
N VAL A 95 -10.00 -7.72 0.57
CA VAL A 95 -9.21 -8.61 -0.30
C VAL A 95 -7.85 -7.96 -0.54
N MET A 96 -6.77 -8.68 -0.20
CA MET A 96 -5.39 -8.22 -0.43
C MET A 96 -4.79 -8.93 -1.65
N THR A 97 -4.17 -8.16 -2.55
CA THR A 97 -3.48 -8.64 -3.74
C THR A 97 -2.05 -8.10 -3.76
N GLU A 98 -1.08 -9.00 -3.78
CA GLU A 98 0.34 -8.68 -3.97
C GLU A 98 0.65 -8.52 -5.46
N VAL A 99 1.39 -7.46 -5.81
CA VAL A 99 1.77 -7.13 -7.18
C VAL A 99 3.28 -7.01 -7.27
N GLU A 100 3.90 -7.75 -8.19
CA GLU A 100 5.35 -7.66 -8.42
C GLU A 100 5.77 -6.26 -8.88
N ALA A 101 6.84 -5.74 -8.29
CA ALA A 101 7.48 -4.53 -8.79
C ALA A 101 7.90 -4.74 -10.27
N GLY A 102 7.58 -3.78 -11.14
CA GLY A 102 8.02 -3.82 -12.54
C GLY A 102 7.19 -4.71 -13.48
N THR A 103 5.99 -5.19 -13.10
CA THR A 103 5.08 -5.85 -14.05
C THR A 103 4.91 -4.99 -15.34
N PRO A 104 4.95 -5.56 -16.56
CA PRO A 104 4.82 -4.77 -17.79
C PRO A 104 3.48 -4.02 -17.85
N GLY A 105 3.53 -2.71 -18.11
CA GLY A 105 2.37 -1.80 -18.03
C GLY A 105 2.17 -1.12 -16.67
N ASN A 106 3.02 -1.42 -15.69
CA ASN A 106 2.87 -1.02 -14.29
C ASN A 106 3.78 0.16 -13.91
N PHE A 107 4.94 0.35 -14.56
CA PHE A 107 5.89 1.45 -14.26
C PHE A 107 6.78 1.79 -15.48
N PRO A 108 7.04 3.07 -15.79
CA PRO A 108 8.16 3.46 -16.65
C PRO A 108 9.47 3.14 -15.93
N THR A 109 10.21 2.17 -16.45
CA THR A 109 11.39 1.58 -15.80
C THR A 109 12.70 2.34 -16.08
N ASP A 110 12.65 3.60 -16.52
CA ASP A 110 13.83 4.33 -17.04
C ASP A 110 14.59 5.18 -16.00
N GLY A 111 14.26 5.10 -14.71
CA GLY A 111 15.05 5.74 -13.65
C GLY A 111 14.89 7.26 -13.57
N THR A 112 13.84 7.83 -14.18
CA THR A 112 13.50 9.25 -14.10
C THR A 112 12.56 9.55 -12.91
N GLN A 113 12.13 10.82 -12.75
CA GLN A 113 11.21 11.32 -11.71
C GLN A 113 9.94 10.45 -11.49
N GLU A 114 9.60 9.59 -12.44
CA GLU A 114 8.51 8.61 -12.41
C GLU A 114 8.68 7.45 -11.42
N ASN A 115 9.87 7.25 -10.84
CA ASN A 115 10.09 6.24 -9.80
C ASN A 115 9.89 6.79 -8.37
N ALA A 116 9.40 8.01 -8.23
CA ALA A 116 9.08 8.59 -6.93
C ALA A 116 8.00 7.75 -6.21
N PRO A 117 8.02 7.67 -4.86
CA PRO A 117 7.04 6.89 -4.11
C PRO A 117 5.58 7.23 -4.43
N GLY A 118 5.31 8.50 -4.76
CA GLY A 118 3.98 8.99 -5.13
C GLY A 118 3.50 8.53 -6.52
N SER A 119 4.37 8.47 -7.53
CA SER A 119 3.99 8.02 -8.87
C SER A 119 3.76 6.52 -8.92
N ARG A 120 4.58 5.73 -8.19
CA ARG A 120 4.43 4.27 -8.10
C ARG A 120 3.07 3.85 -7.53
N VAL A 121 2.65 4.47 -6.43
CA VAL A 121 1.41 4.06 -5.78
C VAL A 121 0.15 4.43 -6.57
N ILE A 122 0.20 5.53 -7.34
CA ILE A 122 -0.89 5.91 -8.26
C ILE A 122 -0.97 4.92 -9.42
N ALA A 123 0.16 4.48 -9.97
CA ALA A 123 0.18 3.46 -11.01
C ALA A 123 -0.41 2.13 -10.50
N LEU A 124 0.01 1.69 -9.31
CA LEU A 124 -0.54 0.51 -8.64
C LEU A 124 -2.06 0.61 -8.43
N LEU A 125 -2.55 1.79 -8.03
CA LEU A 125 -3.99 2.03 -7.87
C LEU A 125 -4.74 1.87 -9.20
N HIS A 126 -4.26 2.50 -10.26
CA HIS A 126 -4.88 2.37 -11.59
C HIS A 126 -4.88 0.92 -12.08
N TYR A 127 -3.81 0.17 -11.83
CA TYR A 127 -3.74 -1.25 -12.12
C TYR A 127 -4.84 -2.02 -11.38
N GLY A 128 -4.94 -1.85 -10.06
CA GLY A 128 -5.98 -2.50 -9.25
C GLY A 128 -7.41 -2.14 -9.69
N LEU A 129 -7.64 -0.88 -10.07
CA LEU A 129 -8.93 -0.44 -10.62
C LEU A 129 -9.25 -1.07 -11.98
N SER A 130 -8.24 -1.42 -12.79
CA SER A 130 -8.45 -2.10 -14.07
C SER A 130 -8.85 -3.57 -13.87
N LEU A 131 -8.22 -4.27 -12.93
CA LEU A 131 -8.59 -5.64 -12.53
C LEU A 131 -10.01 -5.71 -11.99
N ASN A 132 -10.36 -4.79 -11.09
CA ASN A 132 -11.70 -4.69 -10.53
C ASN A 132 -12.81 -4.44 -11.58
N LYS A 133 -12.48 -3.84 -12.73
CA LYS A 133 -13.43 -3.65 -13.84
C LYS A 133 -13.60 -4.92 -14.68
N ALA A 134 -12.51 -5.66 -14.91
CA ALA A 134 -12.56 -6.93 -15.62
C ALA A 134 -13.46 -7.94 -14.89
N ASP A 135 -13.32 -8.06 -13.58
CA ASP A 135 -14.14 -8.96 -12.74
C ASP A 135 -15.65 -8.62 -12.79
N GLN A 136 -16.03 -7.37 -13.08
CA GLN A 136 -17.44 -6.94 -13.17
C GLN A 136 -18.06 -7.25 -14.54
N GLN A 137 -17.27 -7.61 -15.56
CA GLN A 137 -17.77 -7.89 -16.92
C GLN A 137 -18.08 -9.38 -17.13
N ASP A 138 -17.57 -10.26 -16.27
CA ASP A 138 -17.76 -11.72 -16.33
C ASP A 138 -18.88 -12.23 -15.38
N THR A 139 -19.68 -11.34 -14.78
CA THR A 139 -20.83 -11.65 -13.90
C THR A 139 -22.11 -10.96 -14.36
#